data_AF-A0A537YAA4-F1
#
_entry.id   AF-A0A537YAA4-F1
#
_cell.length_a   1.000
_cell.length_b   1.000
_cell.length_c   1.000
_cell.angle_alpha   90.00
_cell.angle_beta   90.00
_cell.angle_gamma   90.00
#
_symmetry.space_group_name_H-M   'P 1'
#
loop_
_entity.id
_entity.type
_entity.pdbx_description
1 polymer ?
#
loop_
_entity_poly.entity_id
_entity_poly.type
_entity_poly.pdbx_seq_one_letter_code
_entity_poly.pdbx_strand_id
1 'polypeptide(L)'
;MKFTPLAFVACSLLLTDASKAAAASVTGPAALALAGVVAQYAPLPAANKKAVAAFFKGDPNFPYKGKISVTADKIVCRTSNVDITARSCEVTFKIKKQTLTGREASELFATEVMAGIPAEGAAGSNFESLSKLNCTLDPALLKQKAGAGAECSYEAVN
;
A
#
# COMPACT_ATOMS: atom_id res chain seq x y z
N MET A 1 7.87 -31.44 -61.33
CA MET A 1 8.66 -31.09 -60.11
C MET A 1 9.29 -29.73 -60.41
N LYS A 2 9.03 -28.62 -59.72
CA LYS A 2 8.88 -28.35 -58.29
C LYS A 2 8.01 -27.09 -58.11
N PHE A 3 7.14 -27.12 -57.11
CA PHE A 3 6.41 -25.97 -56.58
C PHE A 3 7.30 -25.15 -55.65
N THR A 4 7.24 -23.83 -55.73
CA THR A 4 7.80 -22.93 -54.70
C THR A 4 6.74 -21.88 -54.35
N PRO A 5 6.15 -21.90 -53.15
CA PRO A 5 5.26 -20.84 -52.72
C PRO A 5 6.08 -19.72 -52.05
N LEU A 6 5.84 -18.46 -52.42
CA LEU A 6 6.27 -17.30 -51.66
C LEU A 6 5.48 -17.26 -50.34
N ALA A 7 6.19 -17.48 -49.24
CA ALA A 7 5.64 -17.36 -47.90
C ALA A 7 5.37 -15.88 -47.57
N PHE A 8 4.10 -15.52 -47.40
CA PHE A 8 3.69 -14.28 -46.75
C PHE A 8 4.00 -14.38 -45.25
N VAL A 9 5.00 -13.63 -44.79
CA VAL A 9 5.26 -13.45 -43.36
C VAL A 9 4.30 -12.37 -42.84
N ALA A 10 3.21 -12.80 -42.21
CA ALA A 10 2.31 -11.92 -41.47
C ALA A 10 2.99 -11.50 -40.16
N CYS A 11 3.52 -10.28 -40.12
CA CYS A 11 4.03 -9.66 -38.91
C CYS A 11 2.85 -9.34 -37.99
N SER A 12 2.59 -10.22 -37.03
CA SER A 12 1.54 -10.03 -36.03
C SER A 12 1.99 -8.98 -35.02
N LEU A 13 1.28 -7.85 -34.99
CA LEU A 13 1.46 -6.76 -34.03
C LEU A 13 1.37 -7.32 -32.60
N LEU A 14 2.46 -7.20 -31.85
CA LEU A 14 2.47 -7.41 -30.40
C LEU A 14 1.60 -6.32 -29.76
N LEU A 15 0.40 -6.70 -29.34
CA LEU A 15 -0.40 -5.93 -28.38
C LEU A 15 0.39 -5.86 -27.08
N THR A 16 1.04 -4.72 -26.83
CA THR A 16 1.50 -4.39 -25.49
C THR A 16 0.26 -4.09 -24.66
N ASP A 17 -0.25 -5.11 -23.96
CA ASP A 17 -1.21 -4.92 -22.87
C ASP A 17 -0.57 -3.99 -21.82
N ALA A 18 -0.92 -2.72 -21.89
CA ALA A 18 -0.64 -1.78 -20.82
C ALA A 18 -1.55 -2.17 -19.65
N SER A 19 -1.04 -3.01 -18.73
CA SER A 19 -1.70 -3.33 -17.47
C SER A 19 -2.08 -2.03 -16.77
N LYS A 20 -3.39 -1.73 -16.74
CA LYS A 20 -3.92 -0.58 -16.05
C LYS A 20 -3.90 -0.90 -14.56
N ALA A 21 -3.12 -0.16 -13.77
CA ALA A 21 -3.14 -0.28 -12.32
C ALA A 21 -4.59 -0.16 -11.82
N ALA A 22 -5.09 -1.20 -11.17
CA ALA A 22 -6.46 -1.23 -10.67
C ALA A 22 -6.51 -0.49 -9.32
N ALA A 23 -7.46 0.44 -9.20
CA ALA A 23 -7.76 1.04 -7.91
C ALA A 23 -8.42 -0.03 -7.01
N ALA A 24 -7.81 -0.28 -5.87
CA ALA A 24 -8.28 -1.19 -4.84
C ALA A 24 -8.60 -0.40 -3.57
N SER A 25 -9.44 -0.99 -2.71
CA SER A 25 -9.82 -0.39 -1.43
C SER A 25 -9.94 -1.44 -0.34
N VAL A 26 -9.62 -1.04 0.88
CA VAL A 26 -9.76 -1.83 2.10
C VAL A 26 -10.48 -0.99 3.16
N THR A 27 -11.31 -1.63 3.98
CA THR A 27 -12.06 -0.97 5.07
C THR A 27 -11.85 -1.69 6.41
N GLY A 28 -12.28 -1.06 7.50
CA GLY A 28 -12.34 -1.70 8.82
C GLY A 28 -10.95 -1.88 9.45
N PRO A 29 -10.68 -3.01 10.15
CA PRO A 29 -9.45 -3.18 10.94
C PRO A 29 -8.16 -3.09 10.12
N ALA A 30 -8.15 -3.66 8.91
CA ALA A 30 -6.96 -3.62 8.03
C ALA A 30 -6.68 -2.20 7.53
N ALA A 31 -7.73 -1.42 7.19
CA ALA A 31 -7.59 -0.02 6.82
C ALA A 31 -7.08 0.84 8.00
N LEU A 32 -7.59 0.59 9.21
CA LEU A 32 -7.12 1.29 10.40
C LEU A 32 -5.65 0.97 10.70
N ALA A 33 -5.24 -0.28 10.54
CA ALA A 33 -3.85 -0.69 10.71
C ALA A 33 -2.93 -0.02 9.68
N LEU A 34 -3.31 -0.06 8.39
CA LEU A 34 -2.54 0.58 7.32
C LEU A 34 -2.40 2.09 7.55
N ALA A 35 -3.50 2.77 7.89
CA ALA A 35 -3.47 4.19 8.25
C ALA A 35 -2.58 4.45 9.48
N GLY A 36 -2.68 3.58 10.51
CA GLY A 36 -1.92 3.65 11.75
C GLY A 36 -0.41 3.60 11.53
N VAL A 37 0.06 2.57 10.83
CA VAL A 37 1.48 2.33 10.56
C VAL A 37 2.06 3.43 9.66
N VAL A 38 1.36 3.79 8.57
CA VAL A 38 1.85 4.81 7.62
C VAL A 38 1.87 6.21 8.26
N ALA A 39 0.91 6.54 9.13
CA ALA A 39 0.83 7.86 9.77
C ALA A 39 2.04 8.21 10.65
N GLN A 40 2.76 7.20 11.17
CA GLN A 40 4.00 7.40 11.92
C GLN A 40 5.02 8.19 11.08
N TYR A 41 5.13 7.80 9.81
CA TYR A 41 6.08 8.36 8.87
C TYR A 41 5.51 9.51 8.05
N ALA A 42 4.19 9.60 7.88
CA ALA A 42 3.56 10.61 7.04
C ALA A 42 3.82 12.07 7.52
N PRO A 43 3.90 13.05 6.62
CA PRO A 43 4.01 14.46 6.97
C PRO A 43 2.64 15.04 7.39
N LEU A 44 2.09 14.53 8.49
CA LEU A 44 0.82 14.95 9.05
C LEU A 44 0.99 16.01 10.15
N PRO A 45 0.01 16.91 10.36
CA PRO A 45 -0.05 17.76 11.54
C PRO A 45 0.04 16.92 12.83
N ALA A 46 0.71 17.45 13.86
CA ALA A 46 0.97 16.73 15.11
C ALA A 46 -0.31 16.22 15.79
N ALA A 47 -1.39 17.03 15.77
CA ALA A 47 -2.69 16.64 16.29
C ALA A 47 -3.27 15.41 15.57
N ASN A 48 -3.14 15.37 14.24
CA ASN A 48 -3.60 14.25 13.42
C ASN A 48 -2.80 12.99 13.75
N LYS A 49 -1.46 13.09 13.80
CA LYS A 49 -0.61 11.94 14.19
C LYS A 49 -1.00 11.36 15.55
N LYS A 50 -1.23 12.23 16.53
CA LYS A 50 -1.64 11.82 17.89
C LYS A 50 -3.00 11.13 17.89
N ALA A 51 -3.95 11.63 17.11
CA ALA A 51 -5.27 11.04 16.97
C ALA A 51 -5.21 9.67 16.27
N VAL A 52 -4.50 9.55 15.15
CA VAL A 52 -4.31 8.25 14.47
C VAL A 52 -3.66 7.23 15.40
N ALA A 53 -2.58 7.59 16.09
CA ALA A 53 -1.93 6.72 17.06
C ALA A 53 -2.88 6.30 18.19
N ALA A 54 -3.74 7.22 18.66
CA ALA A 54 -4.73 6.91 19.68
C ALA A 54 -5.82 5.94 19.19
N PHE A 55 -6.31 6.11 17.96
CA PHE A 55 -7.27 5.18 17.38
C PHE A 55 -6.65 3.81 17.14
N PHE A 56 -5.41 3.75 16.64
CA PHE A 56 -4.71 2.50 16.36
C PHE A 56 -4.40 1.70 17.63
N LYS A 57 -4.08 2.36 18.76
CA LYS A 57 -3.95 1.68 20.07
C LYS A 57 -5.27 1.25 20.70
N GLY A 58 -6.42 1.51 20.05
CA GLY A 58 -7.75 1.13 20.53
C GLY A 58 -8.43 2.15 21.45
N ASP A 59 -8.10 3.44 21.36
CA ASP A 59 -8.80 4.52 22.07
C ASP A 59 -9.76 5.30 21.15
N PRO A 60 -11.00 4.80 20.93
CA PRO A 60 -11.98 5.45 20.06
C PRO A 60 -12.61 6.70 20.67
N ASN A 61 -12.31 7.03 21.94
CA ASN A 61 -12.83 8.21 22.63
C ASN A 61 -11.84 9.37 22.64
N PHE A 62 -10.68 9.21 21.99
CA PHE A 62 -9.69 10.27 21.87
C PHE A 62 -10.34 11.58 21.34
N PRO A 63 -10.10 12.74 21.99
CA PRO A 63 -10.80 13.98 21.68
C PRO A 63 -10.34 14.59 20.34
N TYR A 64 -10.89 14.09 19.23
CA TYR A 64 -10.64 14.58 17.89
C TYR A 64 -11.93 14.47 17.05
N LYS A 65 -12.31 15.54 16.36
CA LYS A 65 -13.59 15.63 15.63
C LYS A 65 -13.47 15.59 14.11
N GLY A 66 -12.28 15.92 13.58
CA GLY A 66 -12.06 15.99 12.14
C GLY A 66 -11.88 14.61 11.52
N LYS A 67 -12.18 14.49 10.22
CA LYS A 67 -11.67 13.37 9.43
C LYS A 67 -10.17 13.53 9.24
N ILE A 68 -9.44 12.43 9.25
CA ILE A 68 -7.99 12.41 9.05
C ILE A 68 -7.69 11.68 7.76
N SER A 69 -6.98 12.35 6.84
CA SER A 69 -6.42 11.69 5.66
C SER A 69 -4.95 11.36 5.89
N VAL A 70 -4.59 10.09 5.76
CA VAL A 70 -3.21 9.59 5.77
C VAL A 70 -2.88 9.17 4.35
N THR A 71 -1.89 9.82 3.75
CA THR A 71 -1.55 9.61 2.33
C THR A 71 -0.09 9.24 2.15
N ALA A 72 0.18 8.47 1.10
CA ALA A 72 1.53 8.19 0.59
C ALA A 72 1.47 8.09 -0.93
N ASP A 73 2.46 8.64 -1.63
CA ASP A 73 2.50 8.61 -3.09
C ASP A 73 2.87 7.21 -3.59
N LYS A 74 3.82 6.56 -2.92
CA LYS A 74 4.26 5.21 -3.23
C LYS A 74 4.83 4.52 -2.00
N ILE A 75 4.52 3.24 -1.83
CA ILE A 75 5.20 2.37 -0.88
C ILE A 75 5.72 1.16 -1.64
N VAL A 76 6.99 0.81 -1.40
CA VAL A 76 7.61 -0.39 -1.97
C VAL A 76 8.33 -1.11 -0.84
N CYS A 77 7.79 -2.22 -0.40
CA CYS A 77 8.42 -3.10 0.56
C CYS A 77 9.08 -4.29 -0.14
N ARG A 78 10.25 -4.68 0.34
CA ARG A 78 11.02 -5.80 -0.19
C ARG A 78 11.48 -6.71 0.93
N THR A 79 11.32 -8.00 0.72
CA THR A 79 11.99 -9.06 1.46
C THR A 79 12.75 -9.96 0.51
N SER A 80 13.79 -10.66 0.99
CA SER A 80 14.62 -11.55 0.17
C SER A 80 14.58 -12.98 0.67
N ASN A 81 14.44 -13.93 -0.25
CA ASN A 81 14.55 -15.36 0.03
C ASN A 81 16.00 -15.85 0.01
N VAL A 82 16.92 -15.06 -0.55
CA VAL A 82 18.35 -15.38 -0.62
C VAL A 82 19.08 -14.77 0.58
N ASP A 83 18.86 -13.48 0.82
CA ASP A 83 19.33 -12.78 2.00
C ASP A 83 18.15 -12.57 2.96
N ILE A 84 17.88 -13.59 3.77
CA ILE A 84 16.74 -13.59 4.70
C ILE A 84 16.81 -12.49 5.77
N THR A 85 17.94 -11.80 5.90
CA THR A 85 18.11 -10.66 6.81
C THR A 85 17.67 -9.33 6.16
N ALA A 86 17.58 -9.29 4.83
CA ALA A 86 17.20 -8.09 4.09
C ALA A 86 15.68 -7.87 4.13
N ARG A 87 15.29 -6.78 4.82
CA ARG A 87 13.91 -6.28 4.86
C ARG A 87 13.95 -4.76 4.81
N SER A 88 13.31 -4.17 3.82
CA SER A 88 13.22 -2.72 3.68
C SER A 88 11.88 -2.29 3.11
N CYS A 89 11.47 -1.06 3.42
CA CYS A 89 10.35 -0.39 2.76
C CYS A 89 10.75 1.02 2.38
N GLU A 90 10.56 1.40 1.12
CA GLU A 90 10.67 2.78 0.67
C GLU A 90 9.29 3.42 0.65
N VAL A 91 9.09 4.42 1.51
CA VAL A 91 7.85 5.17 1.62
C VAL A 91 8.07 6.56 1.04
N THR A 92 7.37 6.86 -0.05
CA THR A 92 7.40 8.16 -0.71
C THR A 92 6.15 8.94 -0.36
N PHE A 93 6.35 10.13 0.17
CA PHE A 93 5.33 11.16 0.38
C PHE A 93 5.62 12.35 -0.52
N LYS A 94 4.62 13.20 -0.73
CA LYS A 94 4.70 14.38 -1.60
C LYS A 94 5.92 15.27 -1.40
N ILE A 95 6.40 15.38 -0.16
CA ILE A 95 7.51 16.27 0.21
C ILE A 95 8.75 15.52 0.71
N LYS A 96 8.69 14.20 0.88
CA LYS A 96 9.80 13.43 1.44
C LYS A 96 9.76 11.95 1.05
N LYS A 97 10.93 11.35 0.88
CA LYS A 97 11.11 9.90 0.78
C LYS A 97 11.80 9.39 2.05
N GLN A 98 11.39 8.24 2.54
CA GLN A 98 11.96 7.61 3.72
C GLN A 98 12.18 6.11 3.46
N THR A 99 13.36 5.62 3.83
CA THR A 99 13.67 4.19 3.80
C THR A 99 13.55 3.65 5.22
N LEU A 100 12.74 2.62 5.38
CA LEU A 100 12.57 1.85 6.60
C LEU A 100 13.34 0.52 6.45
N THR A 101 13.88 0.02 7.55
CA THR A 101 14.54 -1.30 7.60
C THR A 101 14.14 -2.02 8.88
N GLY A 102 14.47 -3.30 9.01
CA GLY A 102 14.27 -4.03 10.27
C GLY A 102 12.81 -4.12 10.71
N ARG A 103 12.52 -3.71 11.95
CA ARG A 103 11.21 -3.85 12.59
C ARG A 103 10.15 -3.03 11.87
N GLU A 104 10.46 -1.77 11.57
CA GLU A 104 9.57 -0.81 10.93
C GLU A 104 9.17 -1.27 9.52
N ALA A 105 10.13 -1.76 8.75
CA ALA A 105 9.85 -2.32 7.43
C ALA A 105 9.01 -3.60 7.54
N SER A 106 9.28 -4.45 8.53
CA SER A 106 8.49 -5.68 8.71
C SER A 106 7.05 -5.43 9.15
N GLU A 107 6.82 -4.41 9.98
CA GLU A 107 5.47 -4.00 10.39
C GLU A 107 4.69 -3.47 9.20
N LEU A 108 5.30 -2.61 8.38
CA LEU A 108 4.66 -2.06 7.19
C LEU A 108 4.33 -3.17 6.16
N PHE A 109 5.30 -4.01 5.82
CA PHE A 109 5.08 -5.16 4.92
C PHE A 109 3.96 -6.08 5.43
N ALA A 110 3.98 -6.49 6.70
CA ALA A 110 2.92 -7.34 7.25
C ALA A 110 1.55 -6.67 7.21
N THR A 111 1.49 -5.35 7.37
CA THR A 111 0.25 -4.58 7.30
C THR A 111 -0.27 -4.46 5.87
N GLU A 112 0.62 -4.37 4.88
CA GLU A 112 0.28 -4.39 3.46
C GLU A 112 -0.35 -5.74 3.05
N VAL A 113 0.28 -6.86 3.43
CA VAL A 113 -0.31 -8.22 3.33
C VAL A 113 -1.70 -8.27 3.95
N MET A 114 -1.84 -7.76 5.19
CA MET A 114 -3.10 -7.79 5.93
C MET A 114 -4.21 -6.98 5.24
N ALA A 115 -3.83 -5.95 4.51
CA ALA A 115 -4.72 -5.11 3.70
C ALA A 115 -5.02 -5.70 2.31
N GLY A 116 -4.49 -6.89 2.01
CA GLY A 116 -4.73 -7.61 0.76
C GLY A 116 -3.97 -7.03 -0.44
N ILE A 117 -2.90 -6.27 -0.21
CA ILE A 117 -2.05 -5.77 -1.29
C ILE A 117 -1.32 -6.97 -1.90
N PRO A 118 -1.41 -7.17 -3.23
CA PRO A 118 -0.81 -8.33 -3.86
C PRO A 118 0.71 -8.27 -3.79
N ALA A 119 1.33 -9.41 -3.51
CA ALA A 119 2.78 -9.56 -3.61
C ALA A 119 3.18 -9.72 -5.08
N GLU A 120 4.12 -8.92 -5.53
CA GLU A 120 4.84 -9.09 -6.79
C GLU A 120 5.98 -10.09 -6.56
N GLY A 121 5.83 -11.29 -7.13
CA GLY A 121 6.84 -12.33 -7.05
C GLY A 121 8.01 -12.04 -7.99
N ALA A 122 9.22 -11.97 -7.45
CA ALA A 122 10.45 -11.93 -8.23
C ALA A 122 11.40 -13.06 -7.80
N ALA A 123 12.26 -13.54 -8.70
CA ALA A 123 13.22 -14.58 -8.36
C ALA A 123 14.11 -14.15 -7.17
N GLY A 124 13.97 -14.84 -6.04
CA GLY A 124 14.73 -14.58 -4.82
C GLY A 124 14.30 -13.36 -4.02
N SER A 125 13.20 -12.68 -4.35
CA SER A 125 12.68 -11.53 -3.58
C SER A 125 11.16 -11.44 -3.66
N ASN A 126 10.53 -11.03 -2.57
CA ASN A 126 9.09 -10.72 -2.55
C ASN A 126 8.95 -9.21 -2.44
N PHE A 127 8.12 -8.63 -3.30
CA PHE A 127 7.82 -7.22 -3.31
C PHE A 127 6.35 -6.99 -2.99
N GLU A 128 6.07 -5.98 -2.21
CA GLU A 128 4.72 -5.43 -2.06
C GLU A 128 4.80 -3.96 -2.43
N SER A 129 3.95 -3.55 -3.35
CA SER A 129 3.97 -2.17 -3.78
C SER A 129 2.58 -1.63 -4.07
N LEU A 130 2.40 -0.40 -3.63
CA LEU A 130 1.18 0.36 -3.83
C LEU A 130 1.53 1.80 -4.15
N SER A 131 0.58 2.48 -4.78
CA SER A 131 0.69 3.89 -5.07
C SER A 131 -0.61 4.63 -4.77
N LYS A 132 -0.51 5.95 -4.62
CA LYS A 132 -1.64 6.85 -4.32
C LYS A 132 -2.48 6.39 -3.12
N LEU A 133 -1.81 5.94 -2.07
CA LEU A 133 -2.48 5.56 -0.84
C LEU A 133 -3.23 6.77 -0.28
N ASN A 134 -4.51 6.58 0.02
CA ASN A 134 -5.33 7.53 0.74
C ASN A 134 -6.21 6.79 1.72
N CYS A 135 -5.84 6.87 3.00
CA CYS A 135 -6.66 6.39 4.09
C CYS A 135 -7.43 7.54 4.73
N THR A 136 -8.74 7.38 4.88
CA THR A 136 -9.59 8.28 5.64
C THR A 136 -10.03 7.62 6.93
N LEU A 137 -9.78 8.30 8.05
CA LEU A 137 -10.30 7.93 9.37
C LEU A 137 -11.39 8.91 9.79
N ASP A 138 -12.54 8.38 10.19
CA ASP A 138 -13.68 9.13 10.72
C ASP A 138 -13.87 8.79 12.21
N PRO A 139 -13.45 9.68 13.13
CA PRO A 139 -13.60 9.48 14.57
C PRO A 139 -15.03 9.23 15.02
N ALA A 140 -16.03 9.84 14.36
CA ALA A 140 -17.43 9.68 14.75
C ALA A 140 -17.90 8.24 14.49
N LEU A 141 -17.44 7.61 13.41
CA LEU A 141 -17.75 6.22 13.08
C LEU A 141 -16.91 5.23 13.90
N LEU A 142 -15.61 5.52 14.10
CA LEU A 142 -14.74 4.69 14.95
C LEU A 142 -15.29 4.59 16.39
N LYS A 143 -15.85 5.69 16.91
CA LYS A 143 -16.48 5.73 18.23
C LYS A 143 -17.68 4.80 18.38
N GLN A 144 -18.38 4.49 17.28
CA GLN A 144 -19.54 3.60 17.30
C GLN A 144 -19.15 2.12 17.42
N LYS A 145 -17.88 1.75 17.20
CA LYS A 145 -17.39 0.36 17.25
C LYS A 145 -18.16 -0.62 16.34
N ALA A 146 -18.76 -0.11 15.26
CA ALA A 146 -19.54 -0.91 14.30
C ALA A 146 -18.70 -1.52 13.17
N GLY A 147 -17.37 -1.47 13.27
CA GLY A 147 -16.44 -1.92 12.21
C GLY A 147 -16.22 -0.89 11.08
N ALA A 148 -16.85 0.27 11.14
CA ALA A 148 -16.71 1.37 10.20
C ALA A 148 -15.75 2.47 10.69
N GLY A 149 -15.46 3.45 9.84
CA GLY A 149 -14.67 4.64 10.18
C GLY A 149 -13.20 4.59 9.80
N ALA A 150 -12.76 3.53 9.13
CA ALA A 150 -11.48 3.46 8.45
C ALA A 150 -11.66 2.89 7.05
N GLU A 151 -11.15 3.60 6.05
CA GLU A 151 -11.17 3.23 4.65
C GLU A 151 -9.87 3.68 4.00
N CYS A 152 -9.24 2.82 3.24
CA CYS A 152 -8.05 3.14 2.45
C CYS A 152 -8.28 2.77 0.99
N SER A 153 -7.93 3.66 0.08
CA SER A 153 -7.85 3.40 -1.36
C SER A 153 -6.39 3.47 -1.82
N TYR A 154 -6.01 2.63 -2.77
CA TYR A 154 -4.68 2.61 -3.37
C TYR A 154 -4.73 2.04 -4.79
N GLU A 155 -3.70 2.29 -5.58
CA GLU A 155 -3.45 1.61 -6.85
C GLU A 155 -2.39 0.54 -6.61
N ALA A 156 -2.77 -0.74 -6.76
CA ALA A 156 -1.80 -1.82 -6.74
C ALA A 156 -0.93 -1.71 -8.00
N VAL A 157 0.38 -1.79 -7.82
CA VAL A 157 1.30 -1.93 -8.95
C VAL A 157 1.39 -3.44 -9.19
N ASN A 158 1.01 -3.86 -10.39
CA ASN A 158 1.12 -5.24 -10.89
C ASN A 158 2.16 -5.27 -12.00
#